data_AF-A0A3C1Z215-F1
#
_entry.id   AF-A0A3C1Z215-F1
#
_cell.length_a   1.000
_cell.length_b   1.000
_cell.length_c   1.000
_cell.angle_alpha   90.00
_cell.angle_beta   90.00
_cell.angle_gamma   90.00
#
_symmetry.space_group_name_H-M   'P 1'
#
loop_
_entity.id
_entity.type
_entity.pdbx_description
1 polymer ?
#
loop_
_entity_poly.entity_id
_entity_poly.type
_entity_poly.pdbx_seq_one_letter_code
_entity_poly.pdbx_strand_id
1 'polypeptide(L)'
;SFPARRSSDLVQDSIYDEFVDKLLAIASTARMGDPMDPDTQVGPVTTPPQFQKVLEYLDVARQDGATLLLGGRPADKPECGKGWFVEPTIFGDVRNSMRIAQEEVFGPVLSILRFKDEADAIAIANDVRFGLAAAVWTTDIGRAIRMSEKLQAGTVWVNTYRAVSFMAPFGGYKDSGLGRENGIDAIREYLQVKSVWLNAGVVAGNPFVMR
;
A
#
# COMPACT_ATOMS: atom_id res chain seq x y z
N SER A 1 0.05 10.30 6.30
CA SER A 1 -1.42 10.24 6.42
C SER A 1 -1.80 8.79 6.61
N PHE A 2 -2.59 8.48 7.65
CA PHE A 2 -3.03 7.12 7.97
C PHE A 2 -4.34 6.81 7.21
N PRO A 3 -4.32 5.90 6.23
CA PRO A 3 -5.50 5.08 6.01
C PRO A 3 -5.18 3.59 5.81
N ALA A 4 -6.15 2.79 6.24
CA ALA A 4 -6.29 1.34 6.15
C ALA A 4 -5.85 0.72 4.81
N ARG A 5 -4.59 0.30 4.70
CA ARG A 5 -4.03 -0.68 3.74
C ARG A 5 -2.87 -1.41 4.41
N ARG A 6 -2.18 -2.33 3.75
CA ARG A 6 -0.91 -2.89 4.27
C ARG A 6 0.10 -1.74 4.36
N SER A 7 0.26 -1.20 5.56
CA SER A 7 1.19 -0.11 5.88
C SER A 7 2.46 -0.69 6.47
N SER A 8 3.42 -0.96 5.60
CA SER A 8 4.78 -1.36 5.98
C SER A 8 5.75 -0.26 5.56
N ASP A 9 6.36 0.41 6.53
CA ASP A 9 7.40 1.41 6.30
C ASP A 9 8.77 0.74 6.45
N LEU A 10 9.53 0.74 5.37
CA LEU A 10 10.92 0.29 5.36
C LEU A 10 11.81 1.49 5.64
N VAL A 11 12.59 1.43 6.71
CA VAL A 11 13.46 2.52 7.17
C VAL A 11 14.90 2.04 7.21
N GLN A 12 15.82 2.86 6.69
CA GLN A 12 17.24 2.50 6.66
C GLN A 12 17.78 2.44 8.09
N ASP A 13 18.53 1.38 8.40
CA ASP A 13 19.00 1.09 9.76
C ASP A 13 19.72 2.28 10.42
N SER A 14 20.52 3.03 9.64
CA SER A 14 21.26 4.20 10.11
C SER A 14 20.42 5.38 10.60
N ILE A 15 19.14 5.45 10.23
CA ILE A 15 18.22 6.52 10.62
C ILE A 15 16.99 6.01 11.39
N TYR A 16 16.92 4.70 11.66
CA TYR A 16 15.70 4.08 12.15
C TYR A 16 15.24 4.69 13.47
N ASP A 17 16.12 4.76 14.47
CA ASP A 17 15.72 5.20 15.81
C ASP A 17 15.26 6.68 15.79
N GLU A 18 16.00 7.56 15.10
CA GLU A 18 15.63 8.97 14.95
C GLU A 18 14.29 9.14 14.18
N PHE A 19 14.07 8.33 13.15
CA PHE A 19 12.83 8.35 12.39
C PHE A 19 11.65 7.90 13.24
N VAL A 20 11.79 6.80 13.98
CA VAL A 20 10.77 6.26 14.86
C VAL A 20 10.39 7.28 15.92
N ASP A 21 11.36 7.92 16.58
CA ASP A 21 11.10 8.94 17.59
C ASP A 21 10.28 10.11 17.03
N LYS A 22 10.67 10.63 15.87
CA LYS A 22 9.94 11.71 15.18
C LYS A 22 8.54 11.29 14.75
N LEU A 23 8.40 10.07 14.25
CA LEU A 23 7.11 9.52 13.83
C LEU A 23 6.17 9.35 15.04
N LEU A 24 6.65 8.82 16.16
CA LEU A 24 5.87 8.67 17.39
C LEU A 24 5.43 10.02 17.94
N ALA A 25 6.32 11.02 17.93
CA ALA A 25 6.00 12.38 18.35
C ALA A 25 4.82 12.95 17.54
N ILE A 26 4.81 12.76 16.22
CA ILE A 26 3.72 13.23 15.35
C ILE A 26 2.46 12.37 15.55
N ALA A 27 2.59 11.04 15.51
CA ALA A 27 1.45 10.12 15.56
C ALA A 27 0.67 10.22 16.89
N SER A 28 1.36 10.53 18.00
CA SER A 28 0.73 10.74 19.31
C SER A 28 -0.22 11.95 19.36
N THR A 29 -0.08 12.90 18.42
CA THR A 29 -0.94 14.10 18.33
C THR A 29 -2.23 13.86 17.54
N ALA A 30 -2.42 12.67 16.97
CA ALA A 30 -3.56 12.34 16.14
C ALA A 30 -4.88 12.47 16.92
N ARG A 31 -5.79 13.30 16.40
CA ARG A 31 -7.12 13.50 16.98
C ARG A 31 -8.12 12.46 16.43
N MET A 32 -8.60 11.61 17.33
CA MET A 32 -9.73 10.71 17.06
C MET A 32 -11.03 11.39 17.44
N GLY A 33 -12.12 11.13 16.72
CA GLY A 33 -13.41 11.75 17.03
C GLY A 33 -14.47 11.54 15.98
N ASP A 34 -15.52 12.35 16.04
CA ASP A 34 -16.63 12.36 15.09
C ASP A 34 -16.11 12.70 13.68
N PRO A 35 -16.39 11.87 12.65
CA PRO A 35 -16.04 12.18 11.26
C PRO A 35 -16.64 13.46 10.70
N MET A 36 -17.69 14.00 11.32
CA MET A 36 -18.31 15.27 10.93
C MET A 36 -17.59 16.49 11.53
N ASP A 37 -16.70 16.29 12.50
CA ASP A 37 -15.86 17.34 13.08
C ASP A 37 -14.65 17.61 12.16
N PRO A 38 -14.44 18.85 11.69
CA PRO A 38 -13.30 19.20 10.83
C PRO A 38 -11.92 19.03 11.51
N ASP A 39 -11.86 18.99 12.84
CA ASP A 39 -10.63 18.78 13.59
C ASP A 39 -10.29 17.29 13.80
N THR A 40 -11.20 16.37 13.46
CA THR A 40 -10.98 14.93 13.52
C THR A 40 -10.02 14.48 12.41
N GLN A 41 -8.98 13.77 12.79
CA GLN A 41 -7.98 13.22 11.87
C GLN A 41 -8.13 11.70 11.69
N VAL A 42 -8.71 11.01 12.67
CA VAL A 42 -8.87 9.55 12.69
C VAL A 42 -10.32 9.21 13.05
N GLY A 43 -11.06 8.68 12.07
CA GLY A 43 -12.44 8.22 12.26
C GLY A 43 -12.53 6.75 12.71
N PRO A 44 -13.76 6.25 12.96
CA PRO A 44 -13.98 4.87 13.33
C PRO A 44 -13.74 3.92 12.16
N VAL A 45 -13.46 2.65 12.48
CA VAL A 45 -13.51 1.55 11.51
C VAL A 45 -14.94 1.39 11.01
N THR A 46 -15.10 1.06 9.73
CA THR A 46 -16.41 1.09 9.05
C THR A 46 -17.39 0.01 9.49
N THR A 47 -16.91 -1.19 9.85
CA THR A 47 -17.77 -2.34 10.16
C THR A 47 -17.26 -3.14 11.38
N PRO A 48 -18.16 -3.80 12.16
CA PRO A 48 -17.75 -4.60 13.31
C PRO A 48 -16.79 -5.76 12.96
N PRO A 49 -17.01 -6.53 11.87
CA PRO A 49 -16.06 -7.58 11.48
C PRO A 49 -14.67 -7.03 11.17
N GLN A 50 -14.59 -5.88 10.50
CA GLN A 50 -13.30 -5.24 10.22
C GLN A 50 -12.64 -4.75 11.50
N PHE A 51 -13.40 -4.18 12.43
CA PHE A 51 -12.90 -3.78 13.74
C PHE A 51 -12.31 -4.96 14.51
N GLN A 52 -13.06 -6.06 14.61
CA GLN A 52 -12.62 -7.28 15.27
C GLN A 52 -11.36 -7.86 14.61
N LYS A 53 -11.32 -7.90 13.26
CA LYS A 53 -10.14 -8.32 12.51
C LYS A 53 -8.93 -7.46 12.88
N VAL A 54 -9.07 -6.12 12.90
CA VAL A 54 -7.95 -5.25 13.28
C VAL A 54 -7.42 -5.60 14.65
N LEU A 55 -8.29 -5.78 15.66
CA LEU A 55 -7.88 -6.16 17.01
C LEU A 55 -7.14 -7.50 17.06
N GLU A 56 -7.62 -8.50 16.33
CA GLU A 56 -6.93 -9.80 16.24
C GLU A 56 -5.52 -9.66 15.67
N TYR A 57 -5.31 -8.80 14.67
CA TYR A 57 -3.97 -8.54 14.12
C TYR A 57 -3.04 -7.81 15.09
N LEU A 58 -3.58 -6.99 16.00
CA LEU A 58 -2.78 -6.37 17.07
C LEU A 58 -2.20 -7.44 18.00
N ASP A 59 -2.98 -8.47 18.30
CA ASP A 59 -2.53 -9.58 19.14
C ASP A 59 -1.58 -10.51 18.39
N VAL A 60 -1.85 -10.81 17.12
CA VAL A 60 -0.94 -11.59 16.26
C VAL A 60 0.42 -10.89 16.17
N ALA A 61 0.47 -9.57 16.00
CA ALA A 61 1.73 -8.84 15.92
C ALA A 61 2.57 -8.99 17.19
N ARG A 62 1.94 -8.90 18.37
CA ARG A 62 2.62 -9.14 19.65
C ARG A 62 3.12 -10.57 19.79
N GLN A 63 2.31 -11.54 19.37
CA GLN A 63 2.67 -12.96 19.40
C GLN A 63 3.82 -13.30 18.46
N ASP A 64 3.88 -12.66 17.29
CA ASP A 64 4.97 -12.80 16.31
C ASP A 64 6.28 -12.13 16.76
N GLY A 65 6.23 -11.36 17.85
CA GLY A 65 7.36 -10.68 18.48
C GLY A 65 7.61 -9.26 17.98
N ALA A 66 6.62 -8.60 17.38
CA ALA A 66 6.72 -7.18 17.03
C ALA A 66 6.66 -6.32 18.31
N THR A 67 7.44 -5.24 18.35
CA THR A 67 7.46 -4.32 19.49
C THR A 67 6.35 -3.28 19.32
N LEU A 68 5.41 -3.22 20.25
CA LEU A 68 4.38 -2.17 20.25
C LEU A 68 4.99 -0.84 20.69
N LEU A 69 4.98 0.16 19.81
CA LEU A 69 5.54 1.49 20.08
C LEU A 69 4.47 2.54 20.41
N LEU A 70 3.27 2.41 19.84
CA LEU A 70 2.15 3.32 20.07
C LEU A 70 0.83 2.58 19.96
N GLY A 71 -0.16 2.96 20.78
CA GLY A 71 -1.55 2.52 20.65
C GLY A 71 -1.74 1.03 20.95
N GLY A 72 -2.31 0.30 19.99
CA GLY A 72 -2.49 -1.14 20.07
C GLY A 72 -3.74 -1.59 20.82
N ARG A 73 -4.72 -0.71 21.03
CA ARG A 73 -5.96 -1.04 21.75
C ARG A 73 -7.18 -0.37 21.11
N PRO A 74 -8.40 -0.87 21.39
CA PRO A 74 -9.61 -0.11 21.16
C PRO A 74 -9.52 1.26 21.83
N ALA A 75 -10.00 2.31 21.16
CA ALA A 75 -10.05 3.63 21.77
C ALA A 75 -11.23 3.69 22.76
N ASP A 76 -10.97 4.16 23.98
CA ASP A 76 -11.92 4.28 25.09
C ASP A 76 -12.27 5.73 25.42
N LYS A 77 -11.87 6.67 24.56
CA LYS A 77 -12.01 8.10 24.82
C LYS A 77 -13.47 8.57 24.65
N PRO A 78 -13.95 9.54 25.45
CA PRO A 78 -15.31 10.05 25.36
C PRO A 78 -15.70 10.53 23.95
N GLU A 79 -14.77 11.18 23.24
CA GLU A 79 -14.96 11.67 21.87
C GLU A 79 -15.17 10.56 20.82
N CYS A 80 -14.82 9.31 21.14
CA CYS A 80 -15.05 8.15 20.29
C CYS A 80 -16.47 7.54 20.47
N GLY A 81 -17.20 7.96 21.52
CA GLY A 81 -18.58 7.53 21.77
C GLY A 81 -18.76 6.00 21.75
N LYS A 82 -19.72 5.53 20.94
CA LYS A 82 -20.00 4.09 20.74
C LYS A 82 -19.46 3.55 19.40
N GLY A 83 -18.56 4.29 18.74
CA GLY A 83 -18.00 3.89 17.46
C GLY A 83 -16.94 2.78 17.59
N TRP A 84 -16.61 2.16 16.46
CA TRP A 84 -15.57 1.12 16.39
C TRP A 84 -14.19 1.75 16.19
N PHE A 85 -13.67 2.42 17.20
CA PHE A 85 -12.39 3.13 17.13
C PHE A 85 -11.23 2.25 17.60
N VAL A 86 -10.14 2.27 16.83
CA VAL A 86 -8.86 1.65 17.19
C VAL A 86 -7.82 2.76 17.28
N GLU A 87 -7.02 2.77 18.34
CA GLU A 87 -5.95 3.77 18.48
C GLU A 87 -4.95 3.65 17.31
N PRO A 88 -4.43 4.77 16.78
CA PRO A 88 -3.30 4.74 15.86
C PRO A 88 -2.18 3.90 16.44
N THR A 89 -1.86 2.80 15.75
CA THR A 89 -0.97 1.77 16.26
C THR A 89 0.28 1.72 15.42
N ILE A 90 1.44 1.70 16.09
CA ILE A 90 2.74 1.58 15.44
C ILE A 90 3.47 0.40 16.08
N PHE A 91 3.89 -0.55 15.24
CA PHE A 91 4.78 -1.65 15.61
C PHE A 91 6.17 -1.41 15.03
N GLY A 92 7.19 -1.50 15.87
CA GLY A 92 8.59 -1.50 15.48
C GLY A 92 9.20 -2.89 15.50
N ASP A 93 10.41 -2.98 14.95
CA ASP A 93 11.24 -4.19 14.89
C ASP A 93 10.50 -5.37 14.23
N VAL A 94 9.64 -5.03 13.27
CA VAL A 94 8.87 -6.01 12.51
C VAL A 94 9.82 -6.72 11.55
N ARG A 95 9.75 -8.05 11.49
CA ARG A 95 10.46 -8.87 10.50
C ARG A 95 9.55 -9.14 9.32
N ASN A 96 10.09 -9.19 8.11
CA ASN A 96 9.28 -9.42 6.91
C ASN A 96 8.47 -10.73 6.96
N SER A 97 8.94 -11.73 7.70
CA SER A 97 8.24 -13.02 7.87
C SER A 97 7.05 -12.98 8.82
N MET A 98 6.85 -11.89 9.58
CA MET A 98 5.71 -11.77 10.50
C MET A 98 4.42 -11.55 9.72
N ARG A 99 3.29 -12.02 10.25
CA ARG A 99 2.00 -11.92 9.56
C ARG A 99 1.57 -10.48 9.34
N ILE A 100 1.85 -9.58 10.29
CA ILE A 100 1.53 -8.15 10.15
C ILE A 100 2.32 -7.46 9.02
N ALA A 101 3.46 -8.01 8.61
CA ALA A 101 4.23 -7.54 7.46
C ALA A 101 3.77 -8.16 6.13
N GLN A 102 3.08 -9.31 6.15
CA GLN A 102 2.69 -10.05 4.94
C GLN A 102 1.21 -9.88 4.56
N GLU A 103 0.35 -9.71 5.55
CA GLU A 103 -1.10 -9.70 5.40
C GLU A 103 -1.67 -8.27 5.52
N GLU A 104 -2.84 -8.05 4.91
CA GLU A 104 -3.48 -6.74 4.91
C GLU A 104 -4.46 -6.59 6.08
N VAL A 105 -4.09 -5.73 7.04
CA VAL A 105 -4.88 -5.45 8.25
C VAL A 105 -6.05 -4.52 7.96
N PHE A 106 -5.90 -3.55 7.05
CA PHE A 106 -6.89 -2.50 6.75
C PHE A 106 -7.38 -1.76 8.01
N GLY A 107 -6.45 -1.34 8.86
CA GLY A 107 -6.72 -0.52 10.06
C GLY A 107 -5.69 0.60 10.22
N PRO A 108 -5.80 1.43 11.26
CA PRO A 108 -4.81 2.47 11.57
C PRO A 108 -3.55 1.86 12.20
N VAL A 109 -2.94 0.88 11.52
CA VAL A 109 -1.81 0.08 12.03
C VAL A 109 -0.64 0.18 11.08
N LEU A 110 0.51 0.64 11.57
CA LEU A 110 1.75 0.79 10.82
C LEU A 110 2.81 -0.19 11.35
N SER A 111 3.46 -0.92 10.45
CA SER A 111 4.60 -1.78 10.75
C SER A 111 5.88 -1.14 10.24
N ILE A 112 6.90 -1.01 11.08
CA ILE A 112 8.19 -0.44 10.71
C ILE A 112 9.22 -1.57 10.64
N LEU A 113 9.85 -1.71 9.48
CA LEU A 113 10.88 -2.70 9.20
C LEU A 113 12.20 -1.98 8.94
N ARG A 114 13.31 -2.57 9.42
CA ARG A 114 14.66 -2.10 9.12
C ARG A 114 15.13 -2.70 7.79
N PHE A 115 15.86 -1.92 7.01
CA PHE A 115 16.66 -2.43 5.90
C PHE A 115 18.09 -1.88 5.95
N LYS A 116 19.05 -2.65 5.43
CA LYS A 116 20.47 -2.28 5.48
C LYS A 116 20.90 -1.43 4.29
N ASP A 117 20.58 -1.90 3.09
CA ASP A 117 20.98 -1.28 1.83
C ASP A 117 19.85 -1.33 0.78
N GLU A 118 20.12 -0.75 -0.40
CA GLU A 118 19.15 -0.68 -1.51
C GLU A 118 18.68 -2.09 -1.95
N ALA A 119 19.56 -3.08 -1.97
CA ALA A 119 19.23 -4.43 -2.43
C ALA A 119 18.33 -5.15 -1.40
N ASP A 120 18.64 -5.00 -0.11
CA ASP A 120 17.85 -5.51 1.00
C ASP A 120 16.44 -4.88 1.02
N ALA A 121 16.35 -3.55 0.84
CA ALA A 121 15.06 -2.85 0.76
C ALA A 121 14.19 -3.37 -0.38
N ILE A 122 14.78 -3.61 -1.55
CA ILE A 122 14.06 -4.15 -2.72
C ILE A 122 13.61 -5.58 -2.46
N ALA A 123 14.46 -6.41 -1.86
CA ALA A 123 14.12 -7.79 -1.51
C ALA A 123 12.91 -7.82 -0.57
N ILE A 124 12.94 -7.06 0.53
CA ILE A 124 11.84 -6.98 1.50
C ILE A 124 10.57 -6.42 0.85
N ALA A 125 10.68 -5.32 0.09
CA ALA A 125 9.53 -4.67 -0.51
C ALA A 125 8.82 -5.56 -1.55
N ASN A 126 9.57 -6.38 -2.28
CA ASN A 126 9.03 -7.29 -3.29
C ASN A 126 8.63 -8.67 -2.71
N ASP A 127 9.13 -9.06 -1.55
CA ASP A 127 8.79 -10.31 -0.85
C ASP A 127 7.45 -10.20 -0.12
N VAL A 128 6.41 -9.97 -0.92
CA VAL A 128 5.01 -9.96 -0.53
C VAL A 128 4.18 -10.33 -1.76
N ARG A 129 3.02 -10.95 -1.52
CA ARG A 129 2.08 -11.37 -2.57
C ARG A 129 1.41 -10.22 -3.32
N PHE A 130 1.45 -9.01 -2.76
CA PHE A 130 0.79 -7.82 -3.29
C PHE A 130 1.77 -6.90 -4.03
N GLY A 131 1.23 -5.99 -4.84
CA GLY A 131 2.01 -5.07 -5.66
C GLY A 131 1.18 -3.88 -6.13
N LEU A 132 0.35 -3.30 -5.26
CA LEU A 132 -0.53 -2.20 -5.65
C LEU A 132 0.25 -0.91 -5.88
N ALA A 133 0.87 -0.39 -4.81
CA ALA A 133 1.66 0.83 -4.87
C ALA A 133 2.84 0.77 -3.90
N ALA A 134 3.89 1.53 -4.21
CA ALA A 134 5.09 1.69 -3.37
C ALA A 134 5.52 3.17 -3.36
N ALA A 135 6.38 3.54 -2.41
CA ALA A 135 6.97 4.87 -2.37
C ALA A 135 8.43 4.81 -1.94
N VAL A 136 9.22 5.74 -2.49
CA VAL A 136 10.66 5.89 -2.21
C VAL A 136 10.91 7.32 -1.78
N TRP A 137 11.54 7.48 -0.61
CA TRP A 137 11.95 8.77 -0.08
C TRP A 137 13.48 8.85 -0.08
N THR A 138 14.03 9.69 -0.96
CA THR A 138 15.49 9.87 -1.08
C THR A 138 15.83 11.16 -1.81
N THR A 139 16.97 11.76 -1.47
CA THR A 139 17.54 12.89 -2.21
C THR A 139 18.42 12.44 -3.39
N ASP A 140 18.81 11.17 -3.44
CA ASP A 140 19.59 10.59 -4.55
C ASP A 140 18.66 10.20 -5.70
N ILE A 141 18.67 10.99 -6.77
CA ILE A 141 17.85 10.75 -7.97
C ILE A 141 18.24 9.44 -8.67
N GLY A 142 19.51 9.05 -8.66
CA GLY A 142 19.94 7.78 -9.23
C GLY A 142 19.34 6.59 -8.49
N ARG A 143 19.32 6.66 -7.15
CA ARG A 143 18.62 5.68 -6.31
C ARG A 143 17.12 5.68 -6.57
N ALA A 144 16.50 6.84 -6.65
CA ALA A 144 15.06 6.95 -6.93
C ALA A 144 14.67 6.23 -8.23
N ILE A 145 15.43 6.42 -9.31
CA ILE A 145 15.19 5.76 -10.60
C ILE A 145 15.39 4.24 -10.47
N ARG A 146 16.54 3.79 -9.96
CA ARG A 146 16.83 2.35 -9.82
C ARG A 146 15.83 1.62 -8.94
N MET A 147 15.38 2.23 -7.85
CA MET A 147 14.35 1.64 -6.99
C MET A 147 13.00 1.58 -7.71
N SER A 148 12.60 2.65 -8.42
CA SER A 148 11.34 2.68 -9.15
C SER A 148 11.25 1.62 -10.24
N GLU A 149 12.37 1.30 -10.90
CA GLU A 149 12.44 0.23 -11.90
C GLU A 149 12.35 -1.18 -11.30
N LYS A 150 12.88 -1.38 -10.09
CA LYS A 150 13.00 -2.71 -9.46
C LYS A 150 11.83 -3.07 -8.55
N LEU A 151 11.06 -2.08 -8.08
CA LEU A 151 9.88 -2.31 -7.25
C LEU A 151 8.73 -2.89 -8.09
N GLN A 152 8.19 -4.01 -7.64
CA GLN A 152 7.10 -4.73 -8.33
C GLN A 152 5.75 -4.19 -7.88
N ALA A 153 5.47 -2.93 -8.21
CA ALA A 153 4.22 -2.25 -7.92
C ALA A 153 3.69 -1.53 -9.15
N GLY A 154 2.35 -1.40 -9.27
CA GLY A 154 1.77 -0.71 -10.42
C GLY A 154 1.82 0.81 -10.34
N THR A 155 2.11 1.37 -9.17
CA THR A 155 2.42 2.80 -8.99
C THR A 155 3.58 2.95 -8.02
N VAL A 156 4.61 3.70 -8.40
CA VAL A 156 5.72 4.06 -7.50
C VAL A 156 5.76 5.58 -7.36
N TRP A 157 5.64 6.07 -6.13
CA TRP A 157 5.84 7.48 -5.82
C TRP A 157 7.28 7.74 -5.37
N VAL A 158 7.84 8.88 -5.78
CA VAL A 158 9.16 9.34 -5.34
C VAL A 158 8.99 10.68 -4.62
N ASN A 159 9.43 10.77 -3.37
CA ASN A 159 9.36 11.97 -2.53
C ASN A 159 7.95 12.57 -2.41
N THR A 160 6.93 11.73 -2.58
CA THR A 160 5.52 12.07 -2.42
C THR A 160 4.76 10.80 -2.06
N TYR A 161 3.51 10.95 -1.63
CA TYR A 161 2.65 9.81 -1.36
C TYR A 161 1.21 10.16 -1.70
N ARG A 162 0.50 9.23 -2.37
CA ARG A 162 -0.90 9.37 -2.78
C ARG A 162 -1.20 10.54 -3.71
N ALA A 163 -0.20 11.04 -4.44
CA ALA A 163 -0.45 11.88 -5.59
C ALA A 163 -1.12 11.04 -6.67
N VAL A 164 -2.39 11.31 -6.96
CA VAL A 164 -3.19 10.60 -7.96
C VAL A 164 -3.65 11.58 -9.04
N SER A 165 -3.72 11.10 -10.28
CA SER A 165 -4.23 11.86 -11.42
C SER A 165 -5.14 10.96 -12.23
N PHE A 166 -6.30 11.49 -12.64
CA PHE A 166 -7.24 10.76 -13.52
C PHE A 166 -6.63 10.44 -14.89
N MET A 167 -5.53 11.08 -15.26
CA MET A 167 -4.81 10.83 -16.50
C MET A 167 -3.76 9.72 -16.39
N ALA A 168 -3.32 9.38 -15.17
CA ALA A 168 -2.30 8.37 -14.95
C ALA A 168 -2.97 7.02 -14.62
N PRO A 169 -2.53 5.91 -15.24
CA PRO A 169 -3.10 4.60 -14.94
C PRO A 169 -2.79 4.21 -13.49
N PHE A 170 -3.76 3.61 -12.82
CA PHE A 170 -3.66 3.12 -11.46
C PHE A 170 -4.12 1.66 -11.41
N GLY A 171 -3.35 0.80 -10.76
CA GLY A 171 -3.66 -0.62 -10.65
C GLY A 171 -2.47 -1.40 -10.11
N GLY A 172 -2.65 -2.67 -9.81
CA GLY A 172 -1.65 -3.48 -9.12
C GLY A 172 -0.86 -4.45 -10.01
N TYR A 173 0.18 -5.00 -9.40
CA TYR A 173 0.90 -6.20 -9.83
C TYR A 173 0.48 -7.37 -8.93
N LYS A 174 0.79 -8.61 -9.34
CA LYS A 174 0.59 -9.84 -8.54
C LYS A 174 -0.87 -9.98 -8.10
N ASP A 175 -1.11 -10.35 -6.84
CA ASP A 175 -2.45 -10.55 -6.29
C ASP A 175 -3.20 -9.23 -6.07
N SER A 176 -2.60 -8.06 -6.34
CA SER A 176 -3.29 -6.76 -6.25
C SER A 176 -4.19 -6.44 -7.44
N GLY A 177 -4.29 -7.32 -8.43
CA GLY A 177 -5.28 -7.24 -9.51
C GLY A 177 -4.69 -7.26 -10.91
N LEU A 178 -5.59 -7.35 -11.88
CA LEU A 178 -5.32 -7.32 -13.32
C LEU A 178 -6.01 -6.10 -13.95
N GLY A 179 -5.42 -5.55 -15.01
CA GLY A 179 -5.92 -4.33 -15.67
C GLY A 179 -5.50 -3.04 -14.96
N ARG A 180 -6.00 -1.90 -15.46
CA ARG A 180 -5.72 -0.56 -14.94
C ARG A 180 -7.00 0.28 -14.91
N GLU A 181 -7.15 1.07 -13.85
CA GLU A 181 -8.11 2.16 -13.75
C GLU A 181 -7.43 3.48 -14.17
N ASN A 182 -8.22 4.50 -14.51
CA ASN A 182 -7.76 5.80 -15.00
C ASN A 182 -6.92 5.76 -16.30
N GLY A 183 -6.66 6.94 -16.84
CA GLY A 183 -5.88 7.12 -18.06
C GLY A 183 -6.50 6.46 -19.30
N ILE A 184 -5.72 6.42 -20.37
CA ILE A 184 -6.15 5.79 -21.63
C ILE A 184 -6.26 4.27 -21.51
N ASP A 185 -5.50 3.67 -20.60
CA ASP A 185 -5.48 2.21 -20.41
C ASP A 185 -6.82 1.71 -19.89
N ALA A 186 -7.45 2.40 -18.93
CA ALA A 186 -8.80 2.06 -18.49
C ALA A 186 -9.82 2.13 -19.63
N ILE A 187 -9.74 3.15 -20.49
CA ILE A 187 -10.66 3.26 -21.64
C ILE A 187 -10.53 2.03 -22.54
N ARG A 188 -9.31 1.53 -22.79
CA ARG A 188 -9.08 0.33 -23.60
C ARG A 188 -9.73 -0.92 -23.01
N GLU A 189 -9.77 -1.05 -21.68
CA GLU A 189 -10.44 -2.16 -20.99
C GLU A 189 -11.97 -2.17 -21.20
N TYR A 190 -12.56 -1.01 -21.51
CA TYR A 190 -13.99 -0.88 -21.85
C TYR A 190 -14.29 -0.98 -23.35
N LEU A 191 -13.29 -1.24 -24.21
CA LEU A 191 -13.44 -1.36 -25.66
C LEU A 191 -13.29 -2.81 -26.13
N GLN A 192 -13.98 -3.15 -27.23
CA GLN A 192 -13.83 -4.43 -27.92
C GLN A 192 -13.06 -4.22 -29.23
N VAL A 193 -11.89 -4.86 -29.39
CA VAL A 193 -11.13 -4.82 -30.63
C VAL A 193 -11.80 -5.67 -31.71
N LYS A 194 -12.04 -5.10 -32.89
CA LYS A 194 -12.56 -5.80 -34.08
C LYS A 194 -11.58 -5.62 -35.24
N SER A 195 -11.05 -6.73 -35.76
CA SER A 195 -10.23 -6.74 -36.97
C SER A 195 -11.11 -7.05 -38.19
N VAL A 196 -11.02 -6.22 -39.23
CA VAL A 196 -11.75 -6.40 -40.50
C VAL A 196 -10.73 -6.40 -41.62
N TRP A 197 -10.69 -7.49 -42.38
CA TRP A 197 -9.85 -7.64 -43.57
C TRP A 197 -10.70 -7.49 -44.81
N LEU A 198 -10.34 -6.55 -45.68
CA LEU A 198 -11.04 -6.29 -46.93
C LEU A 198 -10.13 -6.62 -48.10
N ASN A 199 -10.57 -7.57 -48.94
CA ASN A 199 -9.95 -7.81 -50.23
C ASN A 199 -10.69 -7.01 -51.30
N ALA A 200 -10.08 -5.92 -51.78
CA ALA A 200 -10.69 -5.00 -52.75
C ALA A 200 -10.50 -5.43 -54.23
N GLY A 201 -10.31 -6.72 -54.50
CA GLY A 201 -10.21 -7.25 -55.86
C GLY A 201 -8.87 -7.93 -56.21
N VAL A 202 -8.01 -8.18 -55.22
CA VAL A 202 -6.84 -9.03 -55.42
C VAL A 202 -7.32 -10.48 -55.53
N VAL A 203 -7.00 -11.15 -56.63
CA VAL A 203 -7.32 -12.58 -56.76
C VAL A 203 -6.51 -13.33 -55.70
N ALA A 204 -7.21 -13.88 -54.71
CA ALA A 204 -6.58 -14.77 -53.74
C ALA A 204 -6.07 -16.01 -54.48
N GLY A 205 -4.83 -16.42 -54.20
CA GLY A 205 -4.29 -17.66 -54.76
C GLY A 205 -5.17 -18.86 -54.39
N ASN A 206 -5.14 -19.91 -55.20
CA ASN A 206 -5.89 -21.13 -54.93
C ASN A 206 -5.43 -21.71 -53.56
N PRO A 207 -6.31 -21.79 -52.55
CA PRO A 207 -5.92 -22.21 -51.20
C PRO A 207 -5.53 -23.69 -51.11
N PHE A 208 -5.75 -24.47 -52.16
CA PHE A 208 -5.42 -25.90 -52.22
C PHE A 208 -4.08 -26.20 -52.91
N VAL A 209 -3.41 -25.19 -53.47
CA VAL A 209 -2.06 -25.35 -54.05
C VAL A 209 -1.07 -24.81 -53.03
N MET A 210 -0.44 -25.71 -52.25
CA MET A 210 0.68 -25.33 -51.39
C MET A 210 1.83 -24.80 -52.25
N ARG A 211 2.34 -23.61 -51.91
CA ARG A 211 3.60 -23.08 -52.41
C ARG A 211 4.71 -23.33 -51.40
#